data_AF-A0A7J2KFV1-F1
#
_entry.id   AF-A0A7J2KFV1-F1
#
_cell.length_a   1.000
_cell.length_b   1.000
_cell.length_c   1.000
_cell.angle_alpha   90.00
_cell.angle_beta   90.00
_cell.angle_gamma   90.00
#
_symmetry.space_group_name_H-M   'P 1'
#
loop_
_entity.id
_entity.type
_entity.pdbx_description
1 polymer ?
#
loop_
_entity_poly.entity_id
_entity_poly.type
_entity_poly.pdbx_seq_one_letter_code
_entity_poly.pdbx_strand_id
1 'polypeptide(L)'
;MFEQLGELIYVYGPLGVFLVSFLGNVIPYSTIPYLVFVVQYGVAIGNPLIRIGIAILGGLGAALGKVIVLLIGFAARKVIPEKTKKSMKLFMKLAGKSVFVAVLIFAASPLPDDILYIPLGAMGYSPFKFFAAAVIGKIIIT
;
A
#
# COMPACT_ATOMS: atom_id res chain seq x y z
N MET A 1 -18.12 -4.07 12.05
CA MET A 1 -16.84 -4.08 11.30
C MET A 1 -15.95 -2.89 11.65
N PHE A 2 -16.40 -1.64 11.49
CA PHE A 2 -15.57 -0.46 11.80
C PHE A 2 -15.21 -0.30 13.29
N GLU A 3 -16.14 -0.55 14.21
CA GLU A 3 -15.87 -0.53 15.66
C GLU A 3 -14.86 -1.61 16.07
N GLN A 4 -14.97 -2.81 15.49
CA GLN A 4 -14.06 -3.94 15.75
C GLN A 4 -12.61 -3.65 15.30
N LEU A 5 -12.42 -2.91 14.20
CA LEU A 5 -11.10 -2.47 13.76
C LEU A 5 -10.48 -1.44 14.71
N GLY A 6 -11.30 -0.53 15.27
CA GLY A 6 -10.86 0.41 16.29
C GLY A 6 -10.39 -0.32 17.56
N GLU A 7 -11.18 -1.29 18.04
CA GLU A 7 -10.83 -2.09 19.22
C GLU A 7 -9.49 -2.82 19.06
N LEU A 8 -9.19 -3.35 17.87
CA LEU A 8 -7.89 -3.96 17.56
C LEU A 8 -6.71 -3.00 17.82
N ILE A 9 -6.87 -1.71 17.51
CA ILE A 9 -5.82 -0.71 17.75
C ILE A 9 -5.65 -0.44 19.24
N TYR A 10 -6.75 -0.32 19.99
CA TYR A 10 -6.68 -0.07 21.43
C TYR A 10 -6.16 -1.27 22.23
N VAL A 11 -6.48 -2.50 21.80
CA VAL A 11 -6.05 -3.73 22.48
C VAL A 11 -4.58 -4.08 22.15
N TYR A 12 -4.18 -3.98 20.88
CA TYR A 12 -2.86 -4.40 20.42
C TYR A 12 -1.87 -3.25 20.19
N GLY A 13 -2.30 -2.01 20.41
CA GLY A 13 -1.49 -0.81 20.26
C GLY A 13 -0.89 -0.69 18.86
N PRO A 14 0.44 -0.44 18.73
CA PRO A 14 1.09 -0.32 17.43
C PRO A 14 0.97 -1.55 16.51
N LEU A 15 0.85 -2.77 17.08
CA LEU A 15 0.59 -3.98 16.28
C LEU A 15 -0.84 -3.98 15.72
N GLY A 16 -1.80 -3.45 16.47
CA GLY A 16 -3.17 -3.25 15.99
C GLY A 16 -3.22 -2.30 14.79
N VAL A 17 -2.43 -1.23 14.82
CA VAL A 17 -2.26 -0.30 13.69
C VAL A 17 -1.77 -1.04 12.45
N PHE A 18 -0.73 -1.88 12.58
CA PHE A 18 -0.24 -2.69 11.46
C PHE A 18 -1.34 -3.57 10.88
N LEU A 19 -2.09 -4.29 11.72
CA LEU A 19 -3.12 -5.23 11.27
C LEU A 19 -4.29 -4.51 10.58
N VAL A 20 -4.77 -3.40 11.15
CA VAL A 20 -5.84 -2.61 10.56
C VAL A 20 -5.39 -2.01 9.22
N SER A 21 -4.18 -1.46 9.16
CA SER A 21 -3.62 -0.94 7.91
C SER A 21 -3.44 -2.03 6.86
N PHE A 22 -2.97 -3.21 7.24
CA PHE A 22 -2.84 -4.35 6.34
C PHE A 22 -4.22 -4.76 5.79
N LEU A 23 -5.16 -5.12 6.66
CA LEU A 23 -6.49 -5.57 6.27
C LEU A 23 -7.24 -4.53 5.44
N GLY A 24 -7.13 -3.26 5.80
CA GLY A 24 -7.74 -2.15 5.07
C GLY A 24 -7.19 -1.98 3.65
N ASN A 25 -5.95 -2.39 3.39
CA ASN A 25 -5.26 -2.21 2.10
C ASN A 25 -5.10 -3.49 1.27
N VAL A 26 -5.41 -4.68 1.80
CA VAL A 26 -5.35 -5.95 1.05
C VAL A 26 -6.42 -6.02 -0.05
N ILE A 27 -7.59 -5.41 0.18
CA ILE A 27 -8.69 -5.43 -0.78
C ILE A 27 -8.49 -4.30 -1.80
N PRO A 28 -8.44 -4.60 -3.11
CA PRO A 28 -8.38 -3.57 -4.13
C PRO A 28 -9.60 -2.65 -4.05
N TYR A 29 -9.37 -1.34 -4.16
CA TYR A 29 -10.40 -0.31 -4.10
C TYR A 29 -11.22 -0.35 -2.80
N SER A 30 -10.63 -0.87 -1.72
CA SER A 30 -11.25 -0.90 -0.40
C SER A 30 -11.72 0.49 0.00
N THR A 31 -13.00 0.61 0.33
CA THR A 31 -13.60 1.83 0.86
C THR A 31 -13.35 2.00 2.36
N ILE A 32 -12.63 1.06 2.99
CA ILE A 32 -12.34 1.10 4.43
C ILE A 32 -11.35 2.25 4.68
N PRO A 33 -11.76 3.32 5.40
CA PRO A 33 -10.91 4.48 5.62
C PRO A 33 -9.93 4.20 6.76
N TYR A 34 -9.00 3.27 6.57
CA TYR A 34 -8.05 2.83 7.60
C TYR A 34 -7.26 4.00 8.20
N LEU A 35 -6.91 4.99 7.38
CA LEU A 35 -6.20 6.20 7.79
C LEU A 35 -6.93 6.97 8.89
N VAL A 36 -8.27 6.96 8.91
CA VAL A 36 -9.03 7.67 9.95
C VAL A 36 -8.74 7.08 11.32
N PHE A 37 -8.74 5.74 11.44
CA PHE A 37 -8.47 5.06 12.71
C PHE A 37 -7.02 5.25 13.17
N VAL A 38 -6.06 5.18 12.23
CA VAL A 38 -4.64 5.35 12.54
C VAL A 38 -4.33 6.77 13.00
N VAL A 39 -4.86 7.78 12.29
CA VAL A 39 -4.67 9.20 12.66
C VAL A 39 -5.34 9.50 14.00
N GLN A 40 -6.57 9.02 14.24
CA GLN A 40 -7.24 9.21 15.54
C GLN A 40 -6.41 8.65 16.70
N TYR A 41 -5.90 7.43 16.54
CA TYR A 41 -5.05 6.81 17.56
C TYR A 41 -3.70 7.53 17.73
N GLY A 42 -3.09 7.97 16.63
CA GLY A 42 -1.83 8.73 16.65
C GLY A 42 -1.97 10.09 17.35
N VAL A 43 -3.08 10.81 17.14
CA VAL A 43 -3.38 12.07 17.83
C VAL A 43 -3.61 11.85 19.32
N ALA A 44 -4.33 10.80 19.70
CA ALA A 44 -4.62 10.47 21.10
C ALA A 44 -3.36 10.15 21.92
N ILE A 45 -2.28 9.69 21.29
CA ILE A 45 -1.02 9.39 21.94
C ILE A 45 -0.14 10.63 21.98
N GLY A 46 0.20 11.11 23.18
CA GLY A 46 1.07 12.29 23.36
C GLY A 46 2.57 12.04 23.16
N ASN A 47 3.02 10.78 23.11
CA ASN A 47 4.44 10.43 23.03
C ASN A 47 4.94 10.38 21.57
N PRO A 48 5.92 11.23 21.17
CA PRO A 48 6.44 11.27 19.81
C PRO A 48 7.09 9.96 19.33
N LEU A 49 7.77 9.20 20.21
CA LEU A 49 8.39 7.93 19.82
C LEU A 49 7.34 6.90 19.42
N ILE A 50 6.22 6.85 20.15
CA ILE A 50 5.14 5.91 19.86
C ILE A 50 4.44 6.31 18.56
N ARG A 51 4.28 7.61 18.28
CA ARG A 51 3.76 8.09 16.99
C ARG A 51 4.63 7.66 15.80
N ILE A 52 5.95 7.75 15.92
CA ILE A 52 6.86 7.27 14.87
C ILE A 52 6.70 5.75 14.68
N GLY A 53 6.57 4.99 15.77
CA GLY A 53 6.29 3.55 15.70
C GLY A 53 4.98 3.23 14.98
N ILE A 54 3.93 4.02 15.21
CA ILE A 54 2.63 3.91 14.55
C ILE A 54 2.75 4.20 13.05
N ALA A 55 3.44 5.27 12.66
CA ALA A 55 3.67 5.61 11.25
C ALA A 55 4.42 4.50 10.51
N ILE A 56 5.49 3.97 11.13
CA ILE A 56 6.29 2.86 10.57
C ILE A 56 5.46 1.59 10.43
N LEU A 57 4.79 1.15 11.50
CA LEU A 57 4.02 -0.09 11.49
C LEU A 57 2.77 0.02 10.63
N GLY A 58 2.06 1.14 10.67
CA GLY A 58 0.92 1.41 9.81
C GLY A 58 1.31 1.49 8.34
N GLY A 59 2.42 2.17 8.03
CA GLY A 59 2.96 2.25 6.67
C GLY A 59 3.40 0.88 6.14
N LEU A 60 4.08 0.07 6.96
CA LEU A 60 4.46 -1.31 6.62
C LEU A 60 3.25 -2.20 6.38
N GLY A 61 2.26 -2.15 7.27
CA GLY A 61 1.02 -2.92 7.13
C GLY A 61 0.28 -2.56 5.84
N ALA A 62 0.08 -1.26 5.60
CA ALA A 62 -0.58 -0.78 4.38
C ALA A 62 0.18 -1.20 3.12
N ALA A 63 1.51 -1.04 3.09
CA ALA A 63 2.33 -1.42 1.94
C ALA A 63 2.31 -2.93 1.67
N LEU A 64 2.33 -3.76 2.72
CA LEU A 64 2.17 -5.22 2.58
C LEU A 64 0.80 -5.58 1.98
N GLY A 65 -0.27 -4.89 2.41
CA GLY A 65 -1.59 -5.07 1.81
C GLY A 65 -1.57 -4.75 0.31
N LYS A 66 -0.94 -3.64 -0.07
CA LYS A 66 -0.81 -3.24 -1.48
C LYS A 66 0.09 -4.15 -2.32
N VAL A 67 1.04 -4.87 -1.71
CA VAL A 67 1.76 -5.94 -2.42
C VAL A 67 0.80 -7.04 -2.86
N ILE A 68 -0.21 -7.38 -2.06
CA ILE A 68 -1.25 -8.35 -2.48
C ILE A 68 -2.01 -7.82 -3.71
N VAL A 69 -2.37 -6.54 -3.72
CA VAL A 69 -3.03 -5.90 -4.87
C VAL A 69 -2.13 -5.93 -6.13
N LEU A 70 -0.84 -5.65 -5.99
CA LEU A 70 0.12 -5.79 -7.08
C LEU A 70 0.16 -7.24 -7.60
N LEU A 71 0.14 -8.22 -6.70
CA LEU A 71 0.15 -9.65 -7.06
C LEU A 71 -1.12 -10.08 -7.80
N ILE A 72 -2.28 -9.47 -7.50
CA ILE A 72 -3.51 -9.67 -8.29
C ILE A 72 -3.27 -9.22 -9.74
N GLY A 73 -2.64 -8.07 -9.95
CA GLY A 73 -2.20 -7.62 -11.29
C GLY A 73 -1.26 -8.63 -11.97
N PHE A 74 -0.30 -9.19 -11.22
CA PHE A 74 0.56 -10.26 -11.73
C PHE A 74 -0.21 -11.53 -12.11
N ALA A 75 -1.24 -11.90 -11.36
CA ALA A 75 -2.08 -13.05 -11.70
C ALA A 75 -2.81 -12.79 -13.03
N ALA A 76 -3.36 -11.58 -13.22
CA ALA A 76 -4.01 -11.17 -14.47
C ALA A 76 -3.04 -11.20 -15.67
N ARG A 77 -1.72 -11.02 -15.45
CA ARG A 77 -0.72 -11.15 -16.51
C ARG A 77 -0.80 -12.50 -17.23
N LYS A 78 -1.20 -13.59 -16.56
CA LYS A 78 -1.24 -14.94 -17.16
C LYS A 78 -2.17 -15.02 -18.37
N VAL A 79 -3.27 -14.26 -18.38
CA VAL A 79 -4.26 -14.27 -19.48
C VAL A 79 -3.94 -13.29 -20.61
N ILE A 80 -2.89 -12.46 -20.45
CA ILE A 80 -2.51 -11.47 -21.46
C ILE A 80 -1.72 -12.16 -22.60
N PRO A 81 -1.97 -11.84 -23.89
CA PRO A 81 -1.19 -12.36 -25.01
C PRO A 81 0.29 -11.96 -24.95
N GLU A 82 1.19 -12.82 -25.42
CA GLU A 82 2.64 -12.57 -25.40
C GLU A 82 3.06 -11.30 -26.17
N LYS A 83 2.39 -11.00 -27.29
CA LYS A 83 2.61 -9.76 -28.04
C LYS A 83 2.38 -8.53 -27.16
N THR A 84 1.29 -8.51 -26.40
CA THR A 84 0.94 -7.42 -25.48
C THR A 84 1.89 -7.36 -24.29
N LYS A 85 2.25 -8.50 -23.70
CA LYS A 85 3.25 -8.58 -22.61
C LYS A 85 4.60 -7.99 -23.04
N LYS A 86 5.04 -8.27 -24.27
CA LYS A 86 6.29 -7.73 -24.81
C LYS A 86 6.25 -6.20 -24.93
N SER A 87 5.15 -5.65 -25.43
CA SER A 87 4.94 -4.19 -25.51
C SER A 87 4.91 -3.54 -24.12
N MET A 88 4.17 -4.13 -23.17
CA MET A 88 4.12 -3.65 -21.79
C MET A 88 5.50 -3.67 -21.12
N LYS A 89 6.29 -4.73 -21.33
CA LYS A 89 7.65 -4.84 -20.80
C LYS A 89 8.58 -3.78 -21.39
N LEU A 90 8.43 -3.46 -22.68
CA LEU A 90 9.18 -2.38 -23.31
C LEU A 90 8.81 -1.02 -22.69
N PHE A 91 7.51 -0.73 -22.54
CA PHE A 91 7.03 0.48 -21.88
C PHE A 91 7.61 0.62 -20.46
N MET A 92 7.58 -0.45 -19.67
CA MET A 92 8.18 -0.46 -18.33
C MET A 92 9.69 -0.20 -18.33
N LYS A 93 10.41 -0.73 -19.33
CA LYS A 93 11.84 -0.47 -19.48
C LYS A 93 12.12 1.00 -19.81
N LEU A 94 11.26 1.63 -20.62
CA LEU A 94 11.35 3.05 -20.97
C LEU A 94 11.00 3.95 -19.78
N ALA A 95 9.95 3.62 -19.03
CA ALA A 95 9.57 4.35 -17.83
C ALA A 95 10.67 4.27 -16.75
N GLY A 96 11.30 3.10 -16.60
CA GLY A 96 12.51 2.95 -15.79
C GLY A 96 12.31 3.39 -14.33
N LYS A 97 13.06 4.40 -13.89
CA LYS A 97 12.99 4.93 -12.51
C LYS A 97 11.70 5.72 -12.23
N SER A 98 11.02 6.25 -13.26
CA SER A 98 9.81 7.06 -13.06
C SER A 98 8.67 6.26 -12.43
N VAL A 99 8.63 4.95 -12.65
CA VAL A 99 7.64 4.05 -12.02
C VAL A 99 7.81 4.04 -10.50
N PHE A 100 9.05 3.98 -10.00
CA PHE A 100 9.30 3.98 -8.56
C PHE A 100 8.79 5.28 -7.92
N VAL A 101 9.07 6.42 -8.58
CA VAL A 101 8.61 7.73 -8.14
C VAL A 101 7.08 7.82 -8.20
N ALA A 102 6.45 7.30 -9.25
CA ALA A 102 4.99 7.27 -9.35
C ALA A 102 4.36 6.44 -8.23
N VAL A 103 4.89 5.25 -7.93
CA VAL A 103 4.41 4.43 -6.80
C VAL A 103 4.54 5.18 -5.48
N LEU A 104 5.68 5.84 -5.25
CA LEU A 104 5.95 6.63 -4.05
C LEU A 104 4.96 7.79 -3.89
N ILE A 105 4.73 8.57 -4.95
CA ILE A 105 3.81 9.72 -4.93
C ILE A 105 2.37 9.24 -4.67
N PHE A 106 1.92 8.19 -5.36
CA PHE A 106 0.59 7.63 -5.14
C PHE A 106 0.44 7.07 -3.72
N ALA A 107 1.45 6.36 -3.21
CA ALA A 107 1.45 5.83 -1.85
C ALA A 107 1.42 6.93 -0.78
N ALA A 108 2.10 8.06 -1.03
CA ALA A 108 2.13 9.24 -0.15
C ALA A 108 0.92 10.17 -0.33
N SER A 109 -0.08 9.77 -1.12
CA SER A 109 -1.27 10.57 -1.41
C SER A 109 -2.54 9.83 -1.00
N PRO A 110 -3.65 10.55 -0.72
CA PRO A 110 -4.95 9.95 -0.46
C PRO A 110 -5.65 9.48 -1.75
N LEU A 111 -4.92 9.34 -2.86
CA LEU A 111 -5.48 8.91 -4.15
C LEU A 111 -5.78 7.40 -4.16
N PRO A 112 -6.72 6.94 -5.00
CA PRO A 112 -6.95 5.52 -5.25
C PRO A 112 -5.75 4.91 -5.99
N ASP A 113 -4.75 4.51 -5.23
CA ASP A 113 -3.46 3.98 -5.68
C ASP A 113 -3.55 2.65 -6.43
N ASP A 114 -4.61 1.87 -6.20
CA ASP A 114 -4.87 0.60 -6.89
C ASP A 114 -5.04 0.74 -8.41
N ILE A 115 -5.48 1.92 -8.89
CA ILE A 115 -5.56 2.25 -10.33
C ILE A 115 -4.18 2.15 -10.98
N LEU A 116 -3.11 2.48 -10.24
CA LEU A 116 -1.75 2.36 -10.71
C LEU A 116 -1.19 0.95 -10.47
N TYR A 117 -1.45 0.37 -9.31
CA TYR A 117 -0.76 -0.83 -8.86
C TYR A 117 -1.16 -2.09 -9.62
N ILE A 118 -2.45 -2.26 -9.94
CA ILE A 118 -2.91 -3.42 -10.71
C ILE A 118 -2.28 -3.45 -12.11
N PRO A 119 -2.30 -2.36 -12.91
CA PRO A 119 -1.57 -2.31 -14.17
C PRO A 119 -0.08 -2.57 -14.03
N LEU A 120 0.58 -2.00 -13.01
CA LEU A 120 2.02 -2.25 -12.79
C LEU A 120 2.32 -3.73 -12.51
N GLY A 121 1.45 -4.41 -11.75
CA GLY A 121 1.52 -5.85 -11.54
C GLY A 121 1.38 -6.63 -12.85
N ALA A 122 0.40 -6.27 -13.68
CA ALA A 122 0.20 -6.89 -14.99
C ALA A 122 1.41 -6.66 -15.91
N MET A 123 1.99 -5.45 -15.87
CA MET A 123 3.22 -5.09 -16.58
C MET A 123 4.48 -5.76 -16.02
N GLY A 124 4.39 -6.41 -14.85
CA GLY A 124 5.45 -7.22 -14.25
C GLY A 124 6.49 -6.39 -13.52
N TYR A 125 6.06 -5.31 -12.89
CA TYR A 125 6.93 -4.49 -12.06
C TYR A 125 7.41 -5.26 -10.83
N SER A 126 8.67 -5.06 -10.41
CA SER A 126 9.27 -5.83 -9.33
C SER A 126 8.54 -5.60 -7.99
N PRO A 127 8.02 -6.65 -7.32
CA PRO A 127 7.36 -6.52 -6.02
C PRO A 127 8.26 -5.89 -4.95
N PHE A 128 9.57 -6.15 -4.97
CA PHE A 128 10.52 -5.55 -4.03
C PHE A 128 10.68 -4.03 -4.23
N LYS A 129 10.80 -3.58 -5.48
CA LYS A 129 10.90 -2.14 -5.79
C LYS A 129 9.59 -1.42 -5.45
N PHE A 130 8.48 -2.08 -5.77
CA PHE A 130 7.16 -1.61 -5.38
C PHE A 130 7.02 -1.47 -3.87
N PHE A 131 7.36 -2.52 -3.12
CA PHE A 131 7.26 -2.53 -1.66
C PHE A 131 8.09 -1.42 -1.04
N ALA A 132 9.34 -1.24 -1.47
CA ALA A 132 10.17 -0.15 -0.98
C ALA A 132 9.56 1.24 -1.24
N ALA A 133 9.07 1.51 -2.46
CA ALA A 133 8.40 2.78 -2.78
C ALA A 133 7.11 2.97 -1.97
N ALA A 134 6.30 1.91 -1.86
CA ALA A 134 5.03 1.93 -1.15
C ALA A 134 5.22 2.14 0.36
N VAL A 135 6.19 1.48 0.99
CA VAL A 135 6.52 1.68 2.41
C VAL A 135 6.92 3.12 2.66
N ILE A 136 7.83 3.68 1.86
CA ILE A 136 8.27 5.07 2.01
C ILE A 136 7.08 6.03 1.91
N GLY A 137 6.25 5.89 0.85
CA GLY A 137 5.10 6.76 0.67
C GLY A 137 4.04 6.59 1.77
N LYS A 138 3.74 5.35 2.15
CA LYS A 138 2.73 5.07 3.18
C LYS A 138 3.18 5.55 4.56
N ILE A 139 4.46 5.46 4.92
CA ILE A 139 4.99 6.02 6.18
C ILE A 139 4.87 7.55 6.20
N ILE A 140 4.99 8.23 5.05
CA ILE A 140 4.86 9.69 4.99
C ILE A 140 3.42 10.16 5.26
N ILE A 141 2.42 9.41 4.78
CA ILE A 141 1.00 9.78 4.93
C ILE A 141 0.35 9.23 6.22
N THR A 142 0.90 8.15 6.80
CA THR A 142 0.35 7.47 7.98
C THR A 142 0.87 8.09 9.27
#